data_AF-A0A1S1QIA2-F1
#
_entry.id   AF-A0A1S1QIA2-F1
#
_cell.length_a   1.000
_cell.length_b   1.000
_cell.length_c   1.000
_cell.angle_alpha   90.00
_cell.angle_beta   90.00
_cell.angle_gamma   90.00
#
_symmetry.space_group_name_H-M   'P 1'
#
loop_
_entity.id
_entity.type
_entity.pdbx_description
1 polymer ?
#
loop_
_entity_poly.entity_id
_entity_poly.type
_entity_poly.pdbx_seq_one_letter_code
_entity_poly.pdbx_strand_id
1 'polypeptide(L)'
;MPSARSSAAHHGCGGDHHSRTGRRRTDVTTSQDGTILVDGEGRTLYLFVADQGSASVCTGDCATAWPPLIVTEKPNAGTEITAGEIGTTTRAAGTTQVTYYGHPRYYFAEDTAPTR
;
A
#
# COMPACT_ATOMS: atom_id res chain seq x y z
N MET A 1 44.32 -38.10 -7.66
CA MET A 1 43.34 -37.23 -6.98
C MET A 1 42.95 -36.11 -7.92
N PRO A 2 41.74 -36.11 -8.52
CA PRO A 2 41.20 -34.93 -9.19
C PRO A 2 40.21 -34.21 -8.27
N SER A 3 40.49 -32.94 -7.98
CA SER A 3 39.63 -32.04 -7.21
C SER A 3 38.32 -31.75 -7.96
N ALA A 4 37.20 -32.14 -7.37
CA ALA A 4 35.88 -31.66 -7.75
C ALA A 4 35.69 -30.22 -7.23
N ARG A 5 35.51 -29.26 -8.14
CA ARG A 5 34.97 -27.93 -7.81
C ARG A 5 33.47 -27.95 -8.10
N SER A 6 32.67 -28.20 -7.08
CA SER A 6 31.22 -27.94 -7.11
C SER A 6 31.01 -26.44 -7.29
N SER A 7 30.57 -26.03 -8.47
CA SER A 7 30.09 -24.66 -8.70
C SER A 7 28.68 -24.56 -8.12
N ALA A 8 28.51 -23.63 -7.19
CA ALA A 8 27.28 -23.37 -6.47
C ALA A 8 26.15 -22.99 -7.44
N ALA A 9 24.97 -23.56 -7.18
CA ALA A 9 23.73 -23.21 -7.84
C ALA A 9 23.41 -21.71 -7.61
N HIS A 10 23.18 -20.99 -8.70
CA HIS A 10 22.54 -19.68 -8.69
C HIS A 10 21.12 -19.85 -8.13
N HIS A 11 20.90 -19.44 -6.88
CA HIS A 11 19.55 -19.25 -6.36
C HIS A 11 19.01 -17.93 -6.92
N GLY A 12 18.27 -18.02 -8.00
CA GLY A 12 17.37 -16.95 -8.42
C GLY A 12 16.27 -16.81 -7.36
N CYS A 13 16.28 -15.72 -6.60
CA CYS A 13 15.13 -15.37 -5.79
C CYS A 13 14.05 -14.80 -6.71
N GLY A 14 12.94 -15.53 -6.82
CA GLY A 14 11.78 -15.17 -7.63
C GLY A 14 11.16 -13.85 -7.17
N GLY A 15 10.70 -13.07 -8.14
CA GLY A 15 9.95 -11.86 -7.87
C GLY A 15 8.62 -12.20 -7.22
N ASP A 16 8.41 -11.67 -6.02
CA ASP A 16 7.11 -11.65 -5.36
C ASP A 16 6.15 -10.83 -6.22
N HIS A 17 5.31 -11.51 -7.00
CA HIS A 17 4.15 -10.91 -7.64
C HIS A 17 3.15 -10.57 -6.54
N HIS A 18 3.31 -9.38 -5.96
CA HIS A 18 2.38 -8.80 -5.01
C HIS A 18 0.98 -8.79 -5.65
N SER A 19 0.10 -9.65 -5.14
CA SER A 19 -1.32 -9.59 -5.51
C SER A 19 -1.82 -8.18 -5.18
N ARG A 20 -2.38 -7.48 -6.18
CA ARG A 20 -2.84 -6.09 -6.08
C ARG A 20 -3.91 -5.87 -5.01
N THR A 21 -4.43 -6.92 -4.38
CA THR A 21 -5.41 -6.82 -3.29
C THR A 21 -5.04 -7.66 -2.08
N GLY A 22 -3.88 -8.34 -2.07
CA GLY A 22 -3.46 -9.18 -0.95
C GLY A 22 -2.94 -8.37 0.24
N ARG A 23 -1.73 -8.68 0.68
CA ARG A 23 -1.01 -7.89 1.67
C ARG A 23 -0.36 -6.67 1.04
N ARG A 24 -1.00 -5.50 1.19
CA ARG A 24 -0.41 -4.23 0.73
C ARG A 24 0.53 -3.64 1.78
N ARG A 25 1.66 -3.10 1.33
CA ARG A 25 2.61 -2.33 2.13
C ARG A 25 2.31 -0.83 2.01
N THR A 26 2.39 -0.11 3.12
CA THR A 26 2.36 1.35 3.19
C THR A 26 3.74 1.80 3.68
N ASP A 27 4.32 2.82 3.05
CA ASP A 27 5.62 3.39 3.42
C ASP A 27 5.56 4.91 3.45
N VAL A 28 6.64 5.53 3.91
CA VAL A 28 6.89 6.95 3.87
C VAL A 28 8.05 7.23 2.91
N THR A 29 7.93 8.25 2.07
CA THR A 29 9.04 8.75 1.25
C THR A 29 9.10 10.27 1.29
N THR A 30 10.25 10.82 0.93
CA THR A 30 10.43 12.28 0.75
C THR A 30 10.18 12.62 -0.71
N SER A 31 9.29 13.57 -0.95
CA SER A 31 8.99 14.15 -2.26
C SER A 31 9.32 15.64 -2.28
N GLN A 32 9.13 16.30 -3.43
CA GLN A 32 9.26 17.76 -3.54
C GLN A 32 8.25 18.50 -2.65
N ASP A 33 7.10 17.87 -2.36
CA ASP A 33 6.04 18.40 -1.51
C ASP A 33 6.21 18.02 -0.02
N GLY A 34 7.35 17.42 0.31
CA GLY A 34 7.68 16.94 1.66
C GLY A 34 7.44 15.45 1.85
N THR A 35 7.26 15.06 3.10
CA THR A 35 7.11 13.66 3.51
C THR A 35 5.70 13.16 3.20
N ILE A 36 5.60 12.14 2.35
CA ILE A 36 4.32 11.59 1.87
C ILE A 36 4.21 10.09 2.16
N LEU A 37 2.98 9.59 2.18
CA LEU A 37 2.69 8.16 2.23
C LEU A 37 2.64 7.58 0.83
N VAL A 38 3.22 6.41 0.66
CA VAL A 38 3.19 5.63 -0.60
C VAL A 38 2.85 4.18 -0.34
N ASP A 39 2.38 3.47 -1.37
CA ASP A 39 2.29 2.02 -1.32
C ASP A 39 3.65 1.35 -1.63
N GLY A 40 3.69 0.01 -1.58
CA GLY A 40 4.89 -0.77 -1.93
C GLY A 40 5.38 -0.61 -3.37
N GLU A 41 4.58 -0.01 -4.26
CA GLU A 41 4.95 0.31 -5.64
C GLU A 41 5.42 1.77 -5.79
N GLY A 42 5.39 2.56 -4.71
CA GLY A 42 5.76 3.97 -4.71
C GLY A 42 4.66 4.92 -5.19
N ARG A 43 3.40 4.46 -5.26
CA ARG A 43 2.25 5.32 -5.61
C ARG A 43 1.77 6.08 -4.39
N THR A 44 1.49 7.37 -4.53
CA THR A 44 1.07 8.24 -3.43
C THR A 44 -0.29 7.79 -2.86
N LEU A 45 -0.39 7.87 -1.53
CA LEU A 45 -1.60 7.55 -0.78
C LEU A 45 -2.18 8.81 -0.16
N TYR A 46 -3.42 9.09 -0.52
CA TYR A 46 -4.14 10.31 -0.17
C TYR A 46 -5.12 10.10 0.99
N LEU A 47 -5.38 11.19 1.70
CA LEU A 47 -6.47 11.33 2.66
C LEU A 47 -7.67 11.97 1.96
N PHE A 48 -8.85 11.37 2.12
CA PHE A 48 -10.09 12.03 1.73
C PHE A 48 -10.62 12.87 2.89
N VAL A 49 -10.55 14.20 2.77
CA VAL A 49 -10.80 15.14 3.89
C VAL A 49 -12.24 15.08 4.40
N ALA A 50 -13.20 14.67 3.57
CA ALA A 50 -14.59 14.54 3.99
C ALA A 50 -14.88 13.27 4.80
N ASP A 51 -13.92 12.32 4.91
CA ASP A 51 -14.07 11.15 5.77
C ASP A 51 -13.94 11.54 7.26
N GLN A 52 -14.72 10.88 8.11
CA GLN A 52 -14.70 11.10 9.56
C GLN A 52 -14.17 9.85 10.29
N GLY A 53 -13.01 9.98 10.93
CA GLY A 53 -12.33 8.84 11.53
C GLY A 53 -12.07 7.74 10.50
N SER A 54 -12.48 6.51 10.81
CA SER A 54 -12.33 5.33 9.95
C SER A 54 -13.49 5.09 8.98
N ALA A 55 -14.53 5.93 9.02
CA ALA A 55 -15.69 5.80 8.15
C ALA A 55 -15.48 6.60 6.87
N SER A 56 -15.69 5.94 5.73
CA SER A 56 -15.62 6.60 4.43
C SER A 56 -17.00 6.99 3.91
N VAL A 57 -17.10 8.23 3.41
CA VAL A 57 -18.27 8.72 2.66
C VAL A 57 -18.08 8.59 1.14
N CYS A 58 -16.87 8.33 0.67
CA CYS A 58 -16.54 8.25 -0.76
C CYS A 58 -17.03 6.94 -1.38
N THR A 59 -18.15 6.96 -2.10
CA THR A 59 -18.72 5.77 -2.75
C THR A 59 -19.15 6.07 -4.19
N GLY A 60 -19.47 5.04 -4.99
CA GLY A 60 -19.86 5.21 -6.39
C GLY A 60 -18.77 5.91 -7.20
N ASP A 61 -19.13 6.94 -7.96
CA ASP A 61 -18.20 7.71 -8.81
C ASP A 61 -17.05 8.35 -8.02
N CYS A 62 -17.25 8.68 -6.74
CA CYS A 62 -16.16 9.14 -5.89
C CYS A 62 -15.06 8.08 -5.78
N ALA A 63 -15.44 6.80 -5.59
CA ALA A 63 -14.48 5.71 -5.50
C ALA A 63 -13.85 5.34 -6.85
N THR A 64 -14.40 5.83 -7.97
CA THR A 64 -13.75 5.75 -9.29
C THR A 64 -12.64 6.80 -9.40
N ALA A 65 -12.90 8.04 -8.96
CA ALA A 65 -11.89 9.11 -8.96
C ALA A 65 -10.84 8.96 -7.85
N TRP A 66 -11.25 8.42 -6.71
CA TRP A 66 -10.43 8.16 -5.53
C TRP A 66 -10.49 6.67 -5.16
N PRO A 67 -9.79 5.79 -5.90
CA PRO A 67 -9.83 4.36 -5.62
C PRO A 67 -9.34 4.03 -4.21
N PRO A 68 -10.11 3.29 -3.40
CA PRO A 68 -9.68 2.94 -2.05
C PRO A 68 -8.52 1.94 -2.05
N LEU A 69 -7.63 2.06 -1.06
CA LEU A 69 -6.55 1.11 -0.83
C LEU A 69 -7.07 -0.22 -0.24
N ILE A 70 -7.60 -1.10 -1.10
CA ILE A 70 -8.21 -2.37 -0.69
C ILE A 70 -7.16 -3.45 -0.40
N VAL A 71 -7.39 -4.20 0.68
CA VAL A 71 -6.60 -5.35 1.13
C VAL A 71 -7.50 -6.52 1.51
N THR A 72 -7.02 -7.74 1.31
CA THR A 72 -7.65 -8.98 1.79
C THR A 72 -6.91 -9.59 2.97
N GLU A 73 -5.71 -9.08 3.27
CA GLU A 73 -4.85 -9.51 4.37
C GLU A 73 -4.42 -8.31 5.23
N LYS A 74 -3.87 -8.59 6.41
CA LYS A 74 -3.35 -7.52 7.29
C LYS A 74 -2.24 -6.73 6.57
N PRO A 75 -2.37 -5.40 6.44
CA PRO A 75 -1.39 -4.60 5.71
C PRO A 75 -0.03 -4.62 6.41
N ASN A 76 1.01 -4.35 5.62
CA ASN A 76 2.39 -4.29 6.08
C ASN A 76 2.81 -2.82 6.27
N ALA A 77 3.43 -2.51 7.41
CA ALA A 77 4.02 -1.20 7.68
C ALA A 77 5.46 -1.15 7.15
N GLY A 78 5.79 -0.08 6.45
CA GLY A 78 7.16 0.26 6.07
C GLY A 78 8.01 0.65 7.26
N THR A 79 9.31 0.84 7.02
CA THR A 79 10.31 1.02 8.09
C THR A 79 10.01 2.24 8.96
N GLU A 80 9.48 3.30 8.34
CA GLU A 80 9.16 4.57 8.98
C GLU A 80 7.73 4.63 9.54
N ILE A 81 6.97 3.52 9.48
CA ILE A 81 5.59 3.43 9.97
C ILE A 81 5.55 2.44 11.13
N THR A 82 5.02 2.87 12.28
CA THR A 82 4.81 1.96 13.40
C THR A 82 3.54 1.14 13.21
N ALA A 83 3.53 -0.09 13.75
CA ALA A 83 2.41 -1.01 13.55
C ALA A 83 1.06 -0.51 14.11
N GLY A 84 1.07 0.47 15.04
CA GLY A 84 -0.14 1.08 15.60
C GLY A 84 -0.73 2.21 14.72
N GLU A 85 0.03 2.70 13.75
CA GLU A 85 -0.39 3.79 12.87
C GLU A 85 -1.15 3.26 11.66
N ILE A 86 -0.84 2.04 11.23
CA ILE A 86 -1.53 1.36 10.15
C ILE A 86 -2.63 0.45 10.69
N GLY A 87 -3.78 0.49 10.05
CA GLY A 87 -4.92 -0.34 10.41
C GLY A 87 -5.78 -0.66 9.20
N THR A 88 -6.99 -1.15 9.47
CA THR A 88 -7.98 -1.38 8.44
C THR A 88 -9.37 -0.97 8.89
N THR A 89 -10.21 -0.59 7.94
CA THR A 89 -11.63 -0.33 8.13
C THR A 89 -12.45 -1.12 7.11
N THR A 90 -13.66 -1.50 7.50
CA THR A 90 -14.61 -2.17 6.59
C THR A 90 -15.44 -1.10 5.88
N ARG A 91 -15.42 -1.10 4.55
CA ARG A 91 -16.27 -0.23 3.74
C ARG A 91 -17.67 -0.83 3.55
N ALA A 92 -18.61 0.00 3.11
CA ALA A 92 -19.86 -0.48 2.52
C ALA A 92 -19.54 -1.48 1.40
N ALA A 93 -20.34 -2.56 1.28
CA ALA A 93 -20.09 -3.74 0.44
C ALA A 93 -19.03 -4.74 0.95
N GLY A 94 -18.53 -4.61 2.19
CA GLY A 94 -17.77 -5.67 2.87
C GLY A 94 -16.29 -5.76 2.48
N THR A 95 -15.78 -4.82 1.68
CA THR A 95 -14.36 -4.74 1.34
C THR A 95 -13.57 -4.09 2.47
N THR A 96 -12.36 -4.58 2.72
CA THR A 96 -11.44 -4.04 3.73
C THR A 96 -10.47 -3.05 3.09
N GLN A 97 -10.30 -1.91 3.73
CA GLN A 97 -9.39 -0.85 3.27
C GLN A 97 -8.38 -0.50 4.34
N VAL A 98 -7.18 -0.13 3.92
CA VAL A 98 -6.12 0.35 4.80
C VAL A 98 -6.45 1.73 5.38
N THR A 99 -6.12 1.91 6.66
CA THR A 99 -6.14 3.21 7.35
C THR A 99 -4.75 3.61 7.82
N TYR A 100 -4.48 4.91 7.88
CA TYR A 100 -3.30 5.48 8.55
C TYR A 100 -3.77 6.52 9.59
N TYR A 101 -3.32 6.39 10.84
CA TYR A 101 -3.88 7.08 12.01
C TYR A 101 -5.42 7.03 12.06
N GLY A 102 -5.98 5.85 11.75
CA GLY A 102 -7.42 5.64 11.75
C GLY A 102 -8.18 6.21 10.55
N HIS A 103 -7.51 6.86 9.59
CA HIS A 103 -8.17 7.46 8.42
C HIS A 103 -8.02 6.61 7.15
N PRO A 104 -9.07 6.40 6.35
CA PRO A 104 -9.02 5.63 5.10
C PRO A 104 -8.00 6.18 4.09
N ARG A 105 -7.24 5.31 3.40
CA ARG A 105 -6.24 5.70 2.39
C ARG A 105 -6.73 5.44 0.96
N TYR A 106 -6.41 6.36 0.05
CA TYR A 106 -6.86 6.33 -1.35
C TYR A 106 -5.71 6.50 -2.32
N TYR A 107 -5.92 6.03 -3.54
CA TYR A 107 -5.23 6.53 -4.72
C TYR A 107 -5.99 7.71 -5.31
N PHE A 108 -5.33 8.49 -6.14
CA PHE A 108 -5.98 9.38 -7.09
C PHE A 108 -5.91 8.76 -8.48
N ALA A 109 -7.04 8.66 -9.19
CA ALA A 109 -7.11 7.92 -10.45
C ALA A 109 -6.23 8.52 -11.56
N GLU A 110 -6.00 9.83 -11.54
CA GLU A 110 -5.14 10.51 -12.52
C GLU A 110 -3.66 10.53 -12.09
N ASP A 111 -3.36 10.24 -10.82
CA ASP A 111 -1.99 10.03 -10.36
C ASP A 111 -1.54 8.59 -10.65
N THR A 112 -0.85 8.44 -11.77
CA THR A 112 -0.40 7.14 -12.28
C THR A 112 1.11 6.95 -12.22
N ALA A 113 1.86 7.99 -11.83
CA ALA A 113 3.31 7.95 -11.79
C ALA A 113 3.78 7.63 -10.36
N PRO A 114 4.70 6.66 -10.18
CA PRO A 114 5.35 6.48 -8.88
C PRO A 114 6.15 7.73 -8.52
N THR A 115 6.01 8.21 -7.29
CA THR A 115 6.87 9.25 -6.74
C THR A 115 8.18 8.59 -6.29
N ARG A 116 9.22 8.67 -7.12
CA ARG A 116 10.59 8.27 -6.80
C ARG A 116 11.57 9.42 -6.97
#